data_AF-A0AAW8K717-F1
#
_entry.id   AF-A0AAW8K717-F1
#
_cell.length_a   1.000
_cell.length_b   1.000
_cell.length_c   1.000
_cell.angle_alpha   90.00
_cell.angle_beta   90.00
_cell.angle_gamma   90.00
#
_symmetry.space_group_name_H-M   'P 1'
#
loop_
_entity.id
_entity.type
_entity.pdbx_description
1 polymer ?
#
loop_
_entity_poly.entity_id
_entity_poly.type
_entity_poly.pdbx_seq_one_letter_code
_entity_poly.pdbx_strand_id
1 'polypeptide(L)' 'MLLAGVYTRLSIEDEDDEEQNSIGNQKKIALDYLKNKEDIVLAEYYVDNGYTGMNYNRPDYQRMMDDLRSGKINCVIVKD' A
#
# COMPACT_ATOMS: atom_id res chain seq x y z
N MET A 1 -11.95 11.09 -11.39
CA MET A 1 -10.99 11.32 -10.27
C MET A 1 -10.95 10.04 -9.46
N LEU A 2 -9.77 9.44 -9.34
CA LEU A 2 -9.53 8.21 -8.59
C LEU A 2 -9.21 8.56 -7.13
N LEU A 3 -9.82 7.84 -6.20
CA LEU A 3 -9.50 7.87 -4.77
C LEU A 3 -8.64 6.65 -4.48
N ALA A 4 -7.33 6.88 -4.33
CA ALA A 4 -6.34 5.82 -4.24
C ALA A 4 -5.98 5.50 -2.78
N GLY A 5 -5.96 4.21 -2.47
CA GLY A 5 -5.27 3.67 -1.31
C GLY A 5 -3.86 3.25 -1.66
N VAL A 6 -2.86 3.62 -0.87
CA VAL A 6 -1.49 3.08 -1.00
C VAL A 6 -1.32 1.94 -0.02
N TYR A 7 -1.07 0.73 -0.53
CA TYR A 7 -0.83 -0.46 0.28
C TYR A 7 0.65 -0.82 0.28
N THR A 8 1.20 -1.05 1.47
CA THR A 8 2.60 -1.40 1.70
C THR A 8 2.70 -2.58 2.65
N ARG A 9 3.66 -3.47 2.39
CA ARG A 9 3.88 -4.67 3.19
C ARG A 9 5.36 -4.97 3.33
N LEU A 10 5.80 -5.29 4.54
CA LEU A 10 7.13 -5.81 4.80
C LEU A 10 6.99 -7.20 5.41
N SER A 11 7.69 -8.20 4.86
CA SER A 11 7.69 -9.53 5.46
C SER A 11 8.73 -9.64 6.57
N ILE A 12 8.55 -10.61 7.47
CA ILE A 12 9.55 -10.94 8.50
C ILE A 12 10.83 -11.54 7.87
N GLU A 13 10.72 -12.14 6.68
CA GLU A 13 11.84 -12.81 6.01
C GLU A 13 12.71 -11.84 5.19
N ASP A 14 12.26 -10.59 4.98
CA ASP A 14 12.95 -9.58 4.15
C ASP A 14 13.96 -8.72 4.95
N GLU A 15 14.47 -9.20 6.09
CA GLU A 15 15.45 -8.47 6.93
C GLU A 15 16.77 -8.16 6.18
N ASP A 16 17.12 -8.93 5.14
CA ASP A 16 18.37 -8.73 4.37
C ASP A 16 18.33 -7.56 3.38
N ASP A 17 17.15 -6.99 3.08
CA ASP A 17 16.97 -5.93 2.07
C ASP A 17 16.10 -4.76 2.61
N GLU A 18 16.34 -4.42 3.89
CA GLU A 18 15.58 -3.43 4.66
C GLU A 18 15.49 -2.06 3.95
N GLU A 19 16.55 -1.61 3.27
CA GLU A 19 16.55 -0.26 2.71
C GLU A 19 15.59 -0.13 1.51
N GLN A 20 15.61 -1.11 0.59
CA GLN A 20 14.77 -1.09 -0.61
C GLN A 20 13.32 -1.51 -0.32
N ASN A 21 13.13 -2.46 0.59
CA ASN A 21 11.81 -3.00 0.89
C ASN A 21 11.15 -2.38 2.12
N SER A 22 11.81 -1.45 2.83
CA SER A 22 11.17 -0.74 3.94
C SER A 22 9.82 -0.13 3.55
N ILE A 23 8.88 -0.14 4.49
CA ILE A 23 7.59 0.55 4.37
C ILE A 23 7.79 2.02 3.95
N GLY A 24 8.82 2.68 4.48
CA GLY A 24 9.16 4.06 4.15
C GLY A 24 9.51 4.24 2.68
N ASN A 25 10.37 3.38 2.13
CA ASN A 25 10.76 3.44 0.73
C ASN A 25 9.58 3.13 -0.20
N GLN A 26 8.75 2.13 0.12
CA GLN A 26 7.53 1.82 -0.62
C GLN A 26 6.58 3.02 -0.71
N LYS A 27 6.34 3.71 0.42
CA LYS A 27 5.52 4.93 0.44
C LYS A 27 6.13 6.05 -0.40
N LYS A 28 7.46 6.22 -0.33
CA LYS A 28 8.17 7.23 -1.11
C LYS A 28 8.02 6.98 -2.61
N ILE A 29 8.16 5.74 -3.07
CA ILE A 29 7.97 5.35 -4.46
C ILE A 29 6.52 5.62 -4.90
N ALA A 30 5.54 5.24 -4.08
CA ALA A 30 4.13 5.49 -4.38
C ALA A 30 3.80 7.00 -4.46
N LEU A 31 4.33 7.80 -3.54
CA LEU A 31 4.18 9.26 -3.56
C LEU A 31 4.85 9.89 -4.78
N ASP A 32 6.03 9.41 -5.17
CA ASP A 32 6.74 9.91 -6.34
C ASP A 32 5.94 9.64 -7.63
N TYR A 33 5.37 8.44 -7.75
CA TYR A 33 4.45 8.09 -8.83
C TYR A 33 3.24 9.03 -8.92
N LEU A 34 2.70 9.45 -7.76
CA LEU A 34 1.52 10.32 -7.68
C LEU A 34 1.80 11.79 -8.01
N LYS A 35 3.05 12.27 -7.93
CA LYS A 35 3.38 13.70 -8.11
C LYS A 35 2.87 14.33 -9.40
N ASN A 36 2.80 13.55 -10.48
CA ASN A 36 2.41 14.03 -11.80
C ASN A 36 1.04 13.49 -12.25
N LYS A 37 0.21 13.02 -11.30
CA LYS A 37 -1.11 12.42 -11.55
C LYS A 37 -2.23 13.24 -10.92
N GLU A 38 -2.68 14.27 -11.63
CA GLU A 38 -3.78 15.15 -11.16
C GLU A 38 -5.14 14.42 -11.08
N ASP A 39 -5.30 13.32 -11.79
CA ASP A 39 -6.51 12.50 -11.81
C ASP A 39 -6.62 11.51 -10.64
N ILE A 40 -5.55 11.38 -9.83
CA ILE A 40 -5.46 10.46 -8.70
C ILE A 40 -5.23 11.23 -7.40
N VAL A 41 -6.16 11.08 -6.46
CA VAL A 41 -6.07 11.65 -5.11
C VAL A 41 -5.75 10.54 -4.13
N LEU A 42 -4.68 10.71 -3.37
CA LEU A 42 -4.35 9.82 -2.26
C LEU A 42 -5.39 9.99 -1.14
N ALA A 43 -6.11 8.92 -0.84
CA ALA A 43 -7.17 8.90 0.17
C ALA A 43 -6.73 8.24 1.48
N GLU A 44 -5.86 7.22 1.43
CA GLU A 44 -5.51 6.42 2.61
C GLU A 44 -4.18 5.66 2.43
N TYR A 45 -3.51 5.34 3.55
CA TYR A 45 -2.44 4.35 3.61
C TYR A 45 -2.87 3.08 4.34
N TYR A 46 -2.39 1.96 3.82
CA TYR A 46 -2.56 0.63 4.41
C TYR A 46 -1.17 -0.02 4.55
N VAL A 47 -0.84 -0.49 5.73
CA VAL A 47 0.51 -0.94 6.10
C VAL A 47 0.43 -2.26 6.87
N ASP A 48 1.01 -3.31 6.31
CA ASP A 48 1.18 -4.58 6.98
C ASP A 48 2.68 -4.88 7.18
N ASN A 49 3.21 -4.50 8.35
CA ASN A 49 4.59 -4.78 8.74
C ASN A 49 4.71 -6.11 9.49
N GLY A 50 5.59 -7.00 9.05
CA GLY A 50 5.78 -8.33 9.62
C GLY A 50 4.76 -9.36 9.14
N TYR A 51 4.19 -9.18 7.94
CA TYR A 51 3.17 -10.09 7.41
C TYR A 51 3.65 -10.84 6.17
N THR A 52 3.36 -12.15 6.12
CA THR A 52 3.68 -12.99 4.96
C THR A 52 2.88 -12.59 3.72
N GLY A 53 3.50 -12.76 2.55
CA GLY A 53 2.85 -12.63 1.25
C GLY A 53 1.89 -13.77 0.93
N MET A 54 2.01 -14.90 1.64
CA MET A 54 1.38 -16.18 1.27
C MET A 54 -0.11 -16.30 1.61
N ASN A 55 -0.68 -15.35 2.35
CA ASN A 55 -2.11 -15.37 2.69
C ASN A 55 -2.70 -13.95 2.80
N TYR A 56 -4.00 -13.88 3.01
CA TYR A 56 -4.77 -12.64 3.15
C TYR A 56 -5.08 -12.27 4.60
N ASN A 57 -4.49 -12.94 5.58
CA ASN A 57 -4.64 -12.64 7.01
C ASN A 57 -3.72 -11.48 7.40
N ARG A 58 -3.96 -10.34 6.78
CA ARG A 58 -3.22 -9.10 6.99
C ARG A 58 -4.23 -7.98 7.29
N PRO A 59 -4.20 -7.37 8.49
CA PRO A 59 -5.25 -6.45 8.94
C PRO A 59 -5.49 -5.29 7.98
N ASP A 60 -4.42 -4.68 7.47
CA ASP A 60 -4.55 -3.49 6.64
C ASP A 60 -4.91 -3.83 5.19
N TYR A 61 -4.51 -5.00 4.69
CA TYR A 61 -5.06 -5.56 3.47
C TYR A 61 -6.58 -5.77 3.58
N GLN A 62 -7.08 -6.33 4.69
CA GLN A 62 -8.52 -6.54 4.88
C GLN A 62 -9.28 -5.22 4.97
N ARG A 63 -8.73 -4.25 5.74
CA ARG A 63 -9.26 -2.88 5.84
C ARG A 63 -9.32 -2.20 4.46
N MET A 64 -8.28 -2.34 3.65
CA MET A 64 -8.26 -1.82 2.28
C MET A 64 -9.37 -2.44 1.41
N MET A 65 -9.57 -3.75 1.50
CA MET A 65 -10.61 -4.43 0.74
C MET A 65 -12.02 -4.00 1.17
N ASP A 66 -12.23 -3.71 2.45
CA ASP A 66 -13.50 -3.16 2.96
C ASP A 66 -13.72 -1.70 2.52
N ASP A 67 -12.65 -0.90 2.49
CA ASP A 67 -12.67 0.47 1.99
C ASP A 67 -12.91 0.52 0.46
N LEU A 68 -12.48 -0.51 -0.29
CA LEU A 68 -12.85 -0.72 -1.70
C LEU A 68 -14.34 -1.07 -1.84
N ARG A 69 -14.84 -2.00 -1.03
CA ARG A 69 -16.24 -2.46 -1.09
C ARG A 69 -17.23 -1.36 -0.70
N SER A 70 -16.87 -0.51 0.26
CA SER A 70 -17.68 0.62 0.69
C SER A 70 -17.61 1.82 -0.26
N GLY A 71 -16.66 1.83 -1.21
CA GLY A 71 -16.45 2.92 -2.15
C GLY A 71 -15.65 4.10 -1.60
N LYS A 72 -15.06 3.98 -0.39
CA LYS A 72 -14.15 4.99 0.19
C LYS A 72 -12.92 5.18 -0.70
N ILE A 73 -12.42 4.09 -1.28
CA ILE A 73 -11.40 4.10 -2.33
C ILE A 73 -11.89 3.33 -3.55
N ASN A 74 -11.32 3.65 -4.72
CA ASN A 74 -11.62 2.95 -5.97
C ASN A 74 -10.36 2.59 -6.78
N CYS A 75 -9.18 2.87 -6.23
CA CYS A 75 -7.88 2.60 -6.81
C CYS A 75 -6.93 2.11 -5.71
N VAL A 76 -6.06 1.15 -6.02
CA VAL A 76 -5.00 0.68 -5.12
C VAL A 76 -3.66 0.87 -5.80
N ILE A 77 -2.70 1.42 -5.08
CA ILE A 77 -1.32 1.61 -5.50
C ILE A 77 -0.41 0.77 -4.60
N VAL A 78 0.48 -0.01 -5.21
CA VAL A 78 1.47 -0.86 -4.53
C VAL A 78 2.84 -0.69 -5.19
N LYS A 79 3.90 -1.00 -4.45
CA LYS A 79 5.24 -1.23 -5.01
C LYS A 79 5.48 -2.75 -5.06
N ASP A 80 5.93 -3.26 -6.20
CA ASP A 80 6.25 -4.68 -6.43
C ASP A 80 7.30 -5.22 -5.46
#